data_AF-A0A060WKB5-F1
#
_entry.id   AF-A0A060WKB5-F1
#
_cell.length_a   1.000
_cell.length_b   1.000
_cell.length_c   1.000
_cell.angle_alpha   90.00
_cell.angle_beta   90.00
_cell.angle_gamma   90.00
#
_symmetry.space_group_name_H-M   'P 1'
#
loop_
_entity.id
_entity.type
_entity.pdbx_description
1 polymer ?
#
loop_
_entity_poly.entity_id
_entity_poly.type
_entity_poly.pdbx_seq_one_letter_code
_entity_poly.pdbx_strand_id
1 'polypeptide(L)'
;MHLFRSYNYRVFPDRYSVETSSIRGISWTPLPEALDTQDTMKQFLSDRILKAARVVYSALIERNPDLIRDRKHHLKSYRQCCSGKDLVDWLMKLNKCLQSRSQAVGMWQVLVDEGIIVHVKQELNFHDKDTQFYRFLDSEFGLNHLTNEKNALNHTANENLYLKHTTHEKDQSDEELQEGLSLLLQMGPDALLTMILRKCPSQRSAEDLEVIYEELLHVKAAAHLSTSVRKELAAVLVFESHAKAGTVLFSQGDKGTSWYIIWKGSVNVITHGKGLVTTLHEGEDFGQLALVNDAPRAATIILREDNCHFLRVDKQDFIRILKDVEANTVRLEEHGKAVLVLEKAESTNQGGTGNISKYTVMSGTPEKILEHLLETVKLDTNGNDAIDPCVSDFLLTHRVFMPSSQLCPALQQQYPL
;
A
#
# COMPACT_ATOMS: atom_id res chain seq x y z
N MET A 1 -30.56 0.45 1.32
CA MET A 1 -31.47 1.58 1.59
C MET A 1 -30.62 2.79 1.93
N HIS A 2 -30.64 3.82 1.10
CA HIS A 2 -30.00 5.11 1.39
C HIS A 2 -30.82 5.91 2.42
N LEU A 3 -30.16 6.94 2.96
CA LEU A 3 -30.66 8.13 3.69
C LEU A 3 -30.41 8.04 5.21
N PHE A 4 -29.77 9.01 5.89
CA PHE A 4 -29.76 10.46 5.68
C PHE A 4 -28.42 11.10 6.04
N ARG A 5 -27.94 12.05 5.22
CA ARG A 5 -27.04 13.13 5.67
C ARG A 5 -27.91 14.30 6.11
N SER A 6 -27.75 14.75 7.35
CA SER A 6 -28.38 15.98 7.84
C SER A 6 -27.69 17.19 7.22
N TYR A 7 -28.47 18.10 6.64
CA TYR A 7 -28.01 19.43 6.25
C TYR A 7 -28.76 20.45 7.10
N ASN A 8 -28.03 21.32 7.79
CA ASN A 8 -28.59 22.46 8.49
C ASN A 8 -28.77 23.62 7.50
N TYR A 9 -29.97 24.19 7.44
CA TYR A 9 -30.25 25.40 6.68
C TYR A 9 -30.48 26.56 7.64
N ARG A 10 -29.91 27.73 7.33
CA ARG A 10 -30.30 29.01 7.95
C ARG A 10 -31.21 29.77 6.99
N VAL A 11 -32.40 30.11 7.48
CA VAL A 11 -33.36 30.95 6.77
C VAL A 11 -33.29 32.36 7.35
N PHE A 12 -33.17 33.38 6.49
CA PHE A 12 -33.33 34.78 6.87
C PHE A 12 -34.65 35.27 6.26
N PRO A 13 -35.66 35.66 7.06
CA PRO A 13 -36.85 36.28 6.52
C PRO A 13 -36.54 37.75 6.28
N ASP A 14 -36.64 38.17 5.02
CA ASP A 14 -36.54 39.57 4.65
C ASP A 14 -37.78 40.29 5.20
N ARG A 15 -37.57 41.11 6.23
CA ARG A 15 -38.62 42.00 6.74
C ARG A 15 -38.62 43.21 5.83
N TYR A 16 -39.59 43.33 4.92
CA TYR A 16 -40.30 44.58 4.62
C TYR A 16 -41.29 44.35 3.46
N SER A 17 -42.45 44.99 3.58
CA SER A 17 -43.50 45.23 2.58
C SER A 17 -44.60 44.18 2.39
N VAL A 18 -45.80 44.66 2.69
CA VAL A 18 -47.13 44.12 2.39
C VAL A 18 -47.40 44.44 0.93
N GLU A 19 -47.57 43.42 0.08
CA GLU A 19 -48.52 43.37 -1.05
C GLU A 19 -48.23 42.13 -1.92
N THR A 20 -49.31 41.56 -2.45
CA THR A 20 -49.40 40.26 -3.14
C THR A 20 -48.27 40.00 -4.13
N SER A 21 -47.45 38.97 -3.87
CA SER A 21 -46.37 38.56 -4.75
C SER A 21 -46.61 37.15 -5.29
N SER A 22 -46.99 37.09 -6.56
CA SER A 22 -46.95 35.88 -7.40
C SER A 22 -45.58 35.19 -7.26
N ILE A 23 -45.59 33.90 -6.95
CA ILE A 23 -44.39 33.05 -7.02
C ILE A 23 -43.96 33.02 -8.49
N ARG A 24 -43.01 33.87 -8.88
CA ARG A 24 -42.25 33.66 -10.12
C ARG A 24 -41.37 32.45 -9.90
N GLY A 25 -41.47 31.51 -10.83
CA GLY A 25 -40.86 30.19 -10.76
C GLY A 25 -39.38 30.23 -10.39
N ILE A 26 -38.94 29.14 -9.77
CA ILE A 26 -37.55 28.84 -9.44
C ILE A 26 -36.72 29.04 -10.72
N SER A 27 -35.94 30.13 -10.77
CA SER A 27 -34.93 30.27 -11.81
C SER A 27 -33.79 29.33 -11.46
N TRP A 28 -33.62 28.26 -12.22
CA TRP A 28 -32.40 27.46 -12.20
C TRP A 28 -31.27 28.35 -12.71
N THR A 29 -30.51 28.95 -11.80
CA THR A 29 -29.12 29.29 -12.11
C THR A 29 -28.38 27.96 -12.21
N PRO A 30 -27.84 27.57 -13.37
CA PRO A 30 -26.93 26.45 -13.42
C PRO A 30 -25.78 26.78 -12.48
N LEU A 31 -25.58 25.98 -11.43
CA LEU A 31 -24.31 25.96 -10.74
C LEU A 31 -23.24 25.71 -11.82
N PRO A 32 -22.13 26.47 -11.85
CA PRO A 32 -20.99 26.13 -12.69
C PRO A 32 -20.70 24.65 -12.51
N GLU A 33 -20.48 23.95 -13.63
CA GLU A 33 -20.11 22.54 -13.65
C GLU A 33 -19.21 22.21 -12.46
N ALA A 34 -19.64 21.19 -11.72
CA ALA A 34 -19.11 20.78 -10.42
C ALA A 34 -17.64 21.16 -10.24
N LEU A 35 -17.35 22.05 -9.28
CA LEU A 35 -16.03 22.13 -8.67
C LEU A 35 -15.63 20.69 -8.33
N ASP A 36 -14.62 20.17 -9.03
CA ASP A 36 -14.20 18.79 -8.86
C ASP A 36 -13.66 18.64 -7.43
N THR A 37 -14.49 18.04 -6.58
CA THR A 37 -14.17 17.87 -5.16
C THR A 37 -12.90 17.05 -4.96
N GLN A 38 -12.51 16.19 -5.92
CA GLN A 38 -11.26 15.45 -5.88
C GLN A 38 -10.04 16.37 -6.09
N ASP A 39 -10.09 17.29 -7.05
CA ASP A 39 -9.00 18.25 -7.28
C ASP A 39 -8.81 19.20 -6.10
N THR A 40 -9.90 19.63 -5.47
CA THR A 40 -9.85 20.51 -4.29
C THR A 40 -9.22 19.79 -3.09
N MET A 41 -9.56 18.51 -2.86
CA MET A 41 -8.96 17.71 -1.79
C MET A 41 -7.48 17.41 -2.05
N LYS A 42 -7.12 17.15 -3.30
CA LYS A 42 -5.72 16.92 -3.70
C LYS A 42 -4.88 18.17 -3.45
N GLN A 43 -5.35 19.34 -3.90
CA GLN A 43 -4.67 20.61 -3.65
C GLN A 43 -4.50 20.89 -2.15
N PHE A 44 -5.55 20.65 -1.36
CA PHE A 44 -5.49 20.84 0.09
C PHE A 44 -4.46 19.92 0.76
N LEU A 45 -4.35 18.66 0.32
CA LEU A 45 -3.33 17.74 0.82
C LEU A 45 -1.92 18.19 0.43
N SER A 46 -1.71 18.59 -0.83
CA SER A 46 -0.41 19.14 -1.29
C SER A 46 0.02 20.35 -0.47
N ASP A 47 -0.91 21.28 -0.15
CA ASP A 47 -0.60 22.44 0.69
C ASP A 47 -0.17 22.04 2.11
N ARG A 48 -0.78 21.00 2.69
CA ARG A 48 -0.40 20.47 4.00
C ARG A 48 0.96 19.79 3.97
N ILE A 49 1.25 19.02 2.92
CA ILE A 49 2.57 18.39 2.73
C ILE A 49 3.64 19.47 2.58
N LEU A 50 3.36 20.54 1.82
CA LEU A 50 4.25 21.67 1.65
C LEU A 50 4.53 22.37 2.98
N LYS A 51 3.52 22.59 3.82
CA LYS A 51 3.71 23.12 5.18
C LYS A 51 4.60 22.21 6.02
N ALA A 52 4.33 20.90 6.03
CA ALA A 52 5.13 19.93 6.76
C ALA A 52 6.59 19.93 6.28
N ALA A 53 6.82 19.95 4.97
CA ALA A 53 8.14 20.04 4.37
C ALA A 53 8.90 21.30 4.81
N ARG A 54 8.25 22.46 4.87
CA ARG A 54 8.88 23.73 5.31
C ARG A 54 9.39 23.64 6.75
N VAL A 55 8.59 23.07 7.64
CA VAL A 55 8.99 22.92 9.05
C VAL A 55 10.13 21.91 9.19
N VAL A 56 10.03 20.77 8.50
CA VAL A 56 11.09 19.75 8.45
C VAL A 56 12.40 20.33 7.90
N TYR A 57 12.34 21.09 6.81
CA TYR A 57 13.50 21.76 6.21
C TYR A 57 14.13 22.77 7.17
N SER A 58 13.31 23.60 7.83
CA SER A 58 13.79 24.60 8.79
C SER A 58 14.53 23.96 9.96
N ALA A 59 13.96 22.90 10.54
CA ALA A 59 14.59 22.12 11.60
C ALA A 59 15.87 21.42 11.12
N LEU A 60 15.91 20.96 9.87
CA LEU A 60 17.07 20.30 9.27
C LEU A 60 18.26 21.26 9.16
N ILE A 61 18.04 22.47 8.66
CA ILE A 61 19.08 23.50 8.55
C ILE A 61 19.54 24.00 9.92
N GLU A 62 18.63 24.21 10.88
CA GLU A 62 18.98 24.69 12.21
C GLU A 62 19.78 23.65 13.01
N ARG A 63 19.35 22.39 12.99
CA ARG A 63 19.94 21.32 13.81
C ARG A 63 21.13 20.64 13.15
N ASN A 64 21.27 20.70 11.83
CA ASN A 64 22.40 20.12 11.09
C ASN A 64 22.79 20.95 9.84
N PRO A 65 23.44 22.12 10.02
CA PRO A 65 23.76 23.04 8.92
C PRO A 65 24.64 22.44 7.81
N ASP A 66 25.49 21.46 8.14
CA ASP A 66 26.43 20.84 7.19
C ASP A 66 25.79 19.76 6.31
N LEU A 67 24.52 19.42 6.54
CA LEU A 67 23.83 18.35 5.82
C LEU A 67 23.67 18.68 4.33
N ILE A 68 23.24 19.91 4.04
CA ILE A 68 23.04 20.47 2.71
C ILE A 68 24.30 21.26 2.34
N ARG A 69 25.06 20.73 1.39
CA ARG A 69 26.32 21.32 0.95
C ARG A 69 26.68 20.93 -0.46
N ASP A 70 27.71 21.57 -0.99
CA ASP A 70 28.29 21.18 -2.27
C ASP A 70 29.03 19.85 -2.11
N ARG A 71 28.67 18.85 -2.93
CA ARG A 71 29.26 17.51 -2.91
C ARG A 71 29.92 17.19 -4.25
N LYS A 72 31.07 16.50 -4.21
CA LYS A 72 31.78 16.03 -5.42
C LYS A 72 31.68 14.51 -5.50
N HIS A 73 31.29 14.00 -6.67
CA HIS A 73 31.17 12.57 -6.92
C HIS A 73 31.44 12.27 -8.40
N HIS A 74 32.32 11.29 -8.68
CA HIS A 74 32.81 10.97 -10.03
C HIS A 74 33.17 12.22 -10.87
N LEU A 75 33.98 13.11 -10.30
CA LEU A 75 34.44 14.36 -10.94
C LEU A 75 33.33 15.38 -11.27
N LYS A 76 32.08 15.12 -10.90
CA LYS A 76 30.97 16.08 -10.98
C LYS A 76 30.74 16.75 -9.64
N SER A 77 30.43 18.04 -9.66
CA SER A 77 30.06 18.81 -8.48
C SER A 77 28.54 19.01 -8.45
N TYR A 78 27.90 18.62 -7.36
CA TYR A 78 26.48 18.81 -7.11
C TYR A 78 26.35 19.88 -6.02
N ARG A 79 25.77 21.02 -6.38
CA ARG A 79 25.58 22.14 -5.45
C ARG A 79 24.38 21.91 -4.53
N GLN A 80 24.50 22.41 -3.30
CA GLN A 80 23.42 22.52 -2.30
C GLN A 80 22.58 21.24 -2.22
N CYS A 81 23.23 20.12 -1.94
CA CYS A 81 22.58 18.81 -1.92
C CYS A 81 22.94 18.00 -0.68
N CYS A 82 22.08 17.03 -0.37
CA CYS A 82 22.26 16.06 0.70
C CYS A 82 22.19 14.64 0.12
N SER A 83 22.81 13.67 0.79
CA SER A 83 22.67 12.26 0.39
C SER A 83 21.37 11.70 0.96
N GLY A 84 20.75 10.74 0.25
CA GLY A 84 19.55 10.08 0.73
C GLY A 84 19.78 9.35 2.06
N LYS A 85 20.97 8.77 2.25
CA LYS A 85 21.36 8.15 3.53
C LYS A 85 21.40 9.17 4.67
N ASP A 86 22.05 10.31 4.47
CA ASP A 86 22.16 11.32 5.52
C ASP A 86 20.77 11.89 5.91
N LEU A 87 19.86 12.01 4.93
CA LEU A 87 18.46 12.40 5.17
C LEU A 87 17.70 11.38 6.02
N VAL A 88 17.85 10.08 5.73
CA VAL A 88 17.25 9.00 6.53
C VAL A 88 17.86 8.99 7.92
N ASP A 89 19.18 9.09 8.04
CA ASP A 89 19.88 9.10 9.34
C ASP A 89 19.45 10.28 10.20
N TRP A 90 19.17 11.44 9.59
CA TRP A 90 18.63 12.60 10.30
C TRP A 90 17.21 12.34 10.83
N LEU A 91 16.30 11.78 10.03
CA LEU A 91 14.95 11.43 10.50
C LEU A 91 14.98 10.39 11.62
N MET A 92 15.78 9.33 11.47
CA MET A 92 15.89 8.26 12.45
C MET A 92 16.41 8.77 13.82
N LYS A 93 17.24 9.81 13.84
CA LYS A 93 17.72 10.44 15.08
C LYS A 93 16.68 11.33 15.75
N LEU A 94 15.80 11.95 14.98
CA LEU A 94 14.83 12.92 15.48
C LEU A 94 13.51 12.30 15.94
N ASN A 95 13.00 11.34 15.18
CA ASN A 95 11.68 10.79 15.40
C ASN A 95 11.77 9.46 16.14
N LYS A 96 11.56 9.49 17.47
CA LYS A 96 11.56 8.29 18.33
C LYS A 96 10.49 7.26 17.93
N CYS A 97 9.45 7.67 17.19
CA CYS A 97 8.38 6.78 16.75
C CYS A 97 8.75 5.97 15.51
N LEU A 98 9.83 6.31 14.79
CA LEU A 98 10.29 5.55 13.64
C LEU A 98 10.87 4.20 14.08
N GLN A 99 10.27 3.13 13.59
CA GLN A 99 10.65 1.75 13.89
C GLN A 99 11.65 1.21 12.85
N SER A 100 11.63 1.73 11.62
CA SER A 100 12.49 1.25 10.53
C SER A 100 12.94 2.34 9.57
N ARG A 101 14.07 2.09 8.89
CA ARG A 101 14.56 2.97 7.81
C ARG A 101 13.59 3.03 6.62
N SER A 102 12.84 1.96 6.39
CA SER A 102 11.84 1.90 5.32
C SER A 102 10.71 2.92 5.52
N GLN A 103 10.27 3.13 6.77
CA GLN A 103 9.32 4.19 7.10
C GLN A 103 9.88 5.58 6.79
N ALA A 104 11.14 5.84 7.13
CA ALA A 104 11.80 7.09 6.79
C ALA A 104 11.95 7.29 5.28
N VAL A 105 12.23 6.23 4.51
CA VAL A 105 12.22 6.26 3.05
C VAL A 105 10.85 6.65 2.52
N GLY A 106 9.77 6.06 3.06
CA GLY A 106 8.39 6.44 2.71
C GLY A 106 8.10 7.92 2.97
N MET A 107 8.50 8.44 4.12
CA MET A 107 8.33 9.87 4.45
C MET A 107 9.05 10.79 3.46
N TRP A 108 10.28 10.46 3.07
CA TRP A 108 11.01 11.23 2.07
C TRP A 108 10.44 11.05 0.66
N GLN A 109 9.92 9.87 0.34
CA GLN A 109 9.28 9.58 -0.93
C GLN A 109 8.04 10.47 -1.14
N VAL A 110 7.26 10.76 -0.09
CA VAL A 110 6.16 11.73 -0.15
C VAL A 110 6.64 13.08 -0.69
N LEU A 111 7.79 13.57 -0.20
CA LEU A 111 8.34 14.86 -0.65
C LEU A 111 8.94 14.78 -2.06
N VAL A 112 9.36 13.61 -2.51
CA VAL A 112 9.80 13.39 -3.90
C VAL A 112 8.61 13.37 -4.85
N ASP A 113 7.52 12.68 -4.49
CA ASP A 113 6.31 12.61 -5.32
C ASP A 113 5.60 13.96 -5.47
N GLU A 114 5.64 14.82 -4.44
CA GLU A 114 5.16 16.21 -4.52
C GLU A 114 6.14 17.17 -5.23
N GLY A 115 7.33 16.71 -5.63
CA GLY A 115 8.33 17.55 -6.32
C GLY A 115 9.12 18.49 -5.41
N ILE A 116 8.82 18.52 -4.12
CA ILE A 116 9.46 19.37 -3.11
C ILE A 116 10.96 19.05 -2.97
N ILE A 117 11.29 17.75 -3.00
CA ILE A 117 12.66 17.25 -3.04
C ILE A 117 12.89 16.55 -4.37
N VAL A 118 13.94 16.94 -5.08
CA VAL A 118 14.26 16.38 -6.39
C VAL A 118 15.61 15.69 -6.37
N HIS A 119 15.65 14.48 -6.90
CA HIS A 119 16.90 13.77 -7.14
C HIS A 119 17.73 14.49 -8.19
N VAL A 120 19.05 14.60 -8.01
CA VAL A 120 19.92 15.36 -8.92
C VAL A 120 19.98 14.81 -10.35
N LYS A 121 19.53 13.57 -10.59
CA LYS A 121 19.38 12.94 -11.90
C LYS A 121 17.93 12.75 -12.33
N GLN A 122 16.96 13.35 -11.62
CA GLN A 122 15.52 13.26 -11.92
C GLN A 122 14.95 11.83 -11.78
N GLU A 123 15.53 11.02 -10.89
CA GLU A 123 14.93 9.74 -10.50
C GLU A 123 13.67 9.98 -9.62
N LEU A 124 12.60 9.23 -9.88
CA LEU A 124 11.31 9.37 -9.18
C LEU A 124 11.27 8.68 -7.81
N ASN A 125 12.20 7.75 -7.58
CA ASN A 125 12.26 6.97 -6.35
C ASN A 125 13.34 7.52 -5.41
N PHE A 126 12.99 7.62 -4.14
CA PHE A 126 13.91 7.95 -3.07
C PHE A 126 14.78 6.74 -2.74
N HIS A 127 16.07 6.99 -2.51
CA HIS A 127 17.07 5.96 -2.30
C HIS A 127 17.88 6.28 -1.04
N ASP A 128 17.80 5.41 -0.05
CA ASP A 128 18.63 5.43 1.16
C ASP A 128 20.07 4.98 0.84
N LYS A 129 20.83 5.83 0.15
CA LYS A 129 22.20 5.58 -0.31
C LYS A 129 23.07 6.84 -0.25
N ASP A 130 24.35 6.66 0.05
CA ASP A 130 25.35 7.75 0.11
C ASP A 130 25.58 8.43 -1.24
N THR A 131 25.44 7.68 -2.34
CA THR A 131 25.75 8.13 -3.71
C THR A 131 24.55 8.72 -4.44
N GLN A 132 23.40 8.80 -3.77
CA GLN A 132 22.16 9.35 -4.31
C GLN A 132 21.91 10.71 -3.65
N PHE A 133 21.93 11.77 -4.45
CA PHE A 133 21.84 13.14 -3.96
C PHE A 133 20.50 13.78 -4.29
N TYR A 134 20.01 14.59 -3.37
CA TYR A 134 18.72 15.26 -3.43
C TYR A 134 18.87 16.76 -3.15
N ARG A 135 17.98 17.57 -3.72
CA ARG A 135 17.87 19.02 -3.48
C ARG A 135 16.45 19.41 -3.14
N PHE A 136 16.31 20.37 -2.25
CA PHE A 136 15.03 21.04 -1.98
C PHE A 136 14.81 22.14 -3.04
N LEU A 137 13.60 22.26 -3.59
CA LEU A 137 13.28 23.28 -4.59
C LEU A 137 12.83 24.61 -3.96
N ASP A 138 13.74 25.58 -3.89
CA ASP A 138 13.52 26.90 -3.25
C ASP A 138 12.23 27.63 -3.68
N SER A 139 11.78 27.46 -4.92
CA SER A 139 10.55 28.08 -5.45
C SER A 139 9.29 27.65 -4.70
N GLU A 140 9.26 26.41 -4.20
CA GLU A 140 8.11 25.87 -3.47
C GLU A 140 8.19 26.22 -1.97
N PHE A 141 9.40 26.42 -1.45
CA PHE A 141 9.66 26.85 -0.08
C PHE A 141 9.45 28.34 0.17
N GLY A 142 9.31 29.18 -0.86
CA GLY A 142 9.13 30.62 -0.70
C GLY A 142 10.34 31.33 -0.06
N LEU A 143 11.54 30.75 -0.18
CA LEU A 143 12.76 31.22 0.48
C LEU A 143 13.24 32.62 0.03
N ASN A 144 12.67 33.17 -1.04
CA ASN A 144 12.91 34.56 -1.46
C ASN A 144 12.49 35.59 -0.39
N HIS A 145 11.64 35.23 0.57
CA HIS A 145 11.17 36.14 1.61
C HIS A 145 11.95 36.06 2.94
N LEU A 146 12.57 34.92 3.26
CA LEU A 146 13.30 34.69 4.53
C LEU A 146 14.72 35.29 4.54
N THR A 147 15.35 35.42 3.37
CA THR A 147 16.66 36.08 3.24
C THR A 147 16.58 37.59 3.50
N ASN A 148 15.40 38.21 3.31
CA ASN A 148 15.21 39.65 3.54
C ASN A 148 14.95 39.98 5.02
N GLU A 149 14.26 39.12 5.77
CA GLU A 149 13.93 39.39 7.18
C GLU A 149 15.13 39.18 8.13
N LYS A 150 15.96 38.16 7.90
CA LYS A 150 17.19 37.96 8.70
C LYS A 150 18.19 39.12 8.57
N ASN A 151 18.17 39.83 7.45
CA ASN A 151 19.01 41.02 7.26
C ASN A 151 18.47 42.26 7.98
N ALA A 152 17.17 42.32 8.30
CA ALA A 152 16.54 43.45 8.98
C ALA A 152 16.63 43.37 10.52
N LEU A 153 16.66 42.16 11.08
CA LEU A 153 16.66 41.92 12.54
C LEU A 153 18.04 42.05 13.22
N ASN A 154 19.13 42.16 12.45
CA ASN A 154 20.48 42.31 13.01
C ASN A 154 20.78 43.70 13.60
N HIS A 155 19.80 44.63 13.65
CA HIS A 155 20.07 46.03 14.00
C HIS A 155 19.53 46.57 15.32
N THR A 156 18.80 45.81 16.15
CA THR A 156 18.36 46.30 17.47
C THR A 156 18.40 45.23 18.54
N ALA A 157 19.51 45.17 19.28
CA ALA A 157 19.69 44.32 20.45
C ALA A 157 19.00 44.92 21.69
N ASN A 158 18.24 44.10 22.43
CA ASN A 158 17.96 44.30 23.85
C ASN A 158 17.88 42.92 24.54
N GLU A 159 18.92 42.57 25.30
CA GLU A 159 19.25 41.19 25.71
C GLU A 159 18.38 40.59 26.85
N ASN A 160 17.53 41.37 27.53
CA ASN A 160 16.80 40.87 28.71
C ASN A 160 15.30 40.59 28.53
N LEU A 161 14.72 40.82 27.34
CA LEU A 161 13.38 40.33 26.96
C LEU A 161 13.44 39.06 26.10
N TYR A 162 14.66 38.66 25.69
CA TYR A 162 14.92 37.58 24.73
C TYR A 162 14.83 36.18 25.33
N LEU A 163 15.03 36.03 26.65
CA LEU A 163 15.05 34.72 27.31
C LEU A 163 13.66 34.14 27.65
N LYS A 164 12.59 34.95 27.60
CA LYS A 164 11.22 34.49 27.90
C LYS A 164 10.36 34.30 26.64
N HIS A 165 10.71 34.96 25.54
CA HIS A 165 10.12 34.73 24.22
C HIS A 165 10.72 33.51 23.50
N THR A 166 12.00 33.22 23.70
CA THR A 166 12.70 32.11 23.02
C THR A 166 12.24 30.71 23.45
N THR A 167 11.76 30.53 24.69
CA THR A 167 11.28 29.20 25.13
C THR A 167 9.92 28.87 24.50
N HIS A 168 8.96 29.80 24.52
CA HIS A 168 7.62 29.56 23.97
C HIS A 168 7.60 29.48 22.44
N GLU A 169 8.49 30.21 21.75
CA GLU A 169 8.65 30.12 20.29
C GLU A 169 9.36 28.82 19.88
N LYS A 170 10.33 28.37 20.67
CA LYS A 170 11.02 27.10 20.43
C LYS A 170 10.11 25.90 20.68
N ASP A 171 9.33 25.93 21.75
CA ASP A 171 8.33 24.89 22.05
C ASP A 171 7.27 24.83 20.93
N GLN A 172 6.79 25.98 20.44
CA GLN A 172 5.88 26.05 19.28
C GLN A 172 6.51 25.48 17.99
N SER A 173 7.77 25.77 17.71
CA SER A 173 8.47 25.26 16.53
C SER A 173 8.68 23.74 16.57
N ASP A 174 8.89 23.18 17.77
CA ASP A 174 9.05 21.75 17.99
C ASP A 174 7.71 21.02 17.88
N GLU A 175 6.61 21.61 18.34
CA GLU A 175 5.25 21.09 18.13
C GLU A 175 4.89 21.05 16.64
N GLU A 176 5.11 22.13 15.90
CA GLU A 176 4.88 22.16 14.45
C GLU A 176 5.72 21.12 13.70
N LEU A 177 6.96 20.88 14.16
CA LEU A 177 7.82 19.85 13.59
C LEU A 177 7.24 18.45 13.83
N GLN A 178 6.74 18.18 15.04
CA GLN A 178 6.09 16.90 15.34
C GLN A 178 4.82 16.70 14.51
N GLU A 179 3.99 17.74 14.32
CA GLU A 179 2.82 17.67 13.45
C GLU A 179 3.21 17.37 11.99
N GLY A 180 4.23 18.06 11.47
CA GLY A 180 4.75 17.83 10.12
C GLY A 180 5.29 16.42 9.93
N LEU A 181 6.08 15.92 10.89
CA LEU A 181 6.60 14.54 10.87
C LEU A 181 5.48 13.51 10.97
N SER A 182 4.45 13.76 11.79
CA SER A 182 3.28 12.88 11.92
C SER A 182 2.51 12.77 10.61
N LEU A 183 2.29 13.89 9.90
CA LEU A 183 1.65 13.88 8.59
C LEU A 183 2.46 13.05 7.57
N LEU A 184 3.76 13.28 7.48
CA LEU A 184 4.63 12.54 6.56
C LEU A 184 4.68 11.05 6.91
N LEU A 185 4.66 10.70 8.20
CA LEU A 185 4.62 9.32 8.66
C LEU A 185 3.29 8.65 8.28
N GLN A 186 2.17 9.37 8.34
CA GLN A 186 0.86 8.87 7.91
C GLN A 186 0.80 8.64 6.39
N MET A 187 1.44 9.50 5.60
CA MET A 187 1.44 9.40 4.13
C MET A 187 2.52 8.47 3.58
N GLY A 188 3.56 8.21 4.37
CA GLY A 188 4.73 7.43 3.98
C GLY A 188 4.44 6.02 3.45
N PRO A 189 3.52 5.22 4.05
CA PRO A 189 3.23 3.87 3.58
C PRO A 189 2.74 3.80 2.12
N ASP A 190 1.80 4.66 1.73
CA ASP A 190 1.26 4.68 0.35
C ASP A 190 2.32 5.11 -0.67
N ALA A 191 3.10 6.15 -0.31
CA ALA A 191 4.21 6.62 -1.14
C ALA A 191 5.31 5.54 -1.29
N LEU A 192 5.65 4.86 -0.20
CA LEU A 192 6.61 3.75 -0.18
C LEU A 192 6.12 2.60 -1.07
N LEU A 193 4.88 2.16 -0.91
CA LEU A 193 4.29 1.09 -1.70
C LEU A 193 4.30 1.45 -3.19
N THR A 194 3.83 2.65 -3.55
CA THR A 194 3.81 3.11 -4.95
C THR A 194 5.21 3.14 -5.54
N MET A 195 6.20 3.63 -4.78
CA MET A 195 7.62 3.64 -5.17
C MET A 195 8.16 2.22 -5.43
N ILE A 196 7.81 1.26 -4.56
CA ILE A 196 8.20 -0.15 -4.71
C ILE A 196 7.54 -0.78 -5.94
N LEU A 197 6.26 -0.51 -6.14
CA LEU A 197 5.47 -1.02 -7.27
C LEU A 197 5.99 -0.51 -8.63
N ARG A 198 6.60 0.70 -8.68
CA ARG A 198 7.31 1.22 -9.86
C ARG A 198 8.61 0.46 -10.20
N LYS A 199 9.20 -0.29 -9.25
CA LYS A 199 10.38 -1.13 -9.53
C LYS A 199 9.98 -2.30 -10.43
N CYS A 200 10.90 -2.71 -11.32
CA CYS A 200 10.74 -3.97 -12.03
C CYS A 200 10.61 -5.13 -11.01
N PRO A 201 9.73 -6.13 -11.25
CA PRO A 201 9.56 -7.25 -10.32
C PRO A 201 10.87 -7.93 -9.90
N SER A 202 11.81 -8.11 -10.86
CA SER A 202 13.12 -8.72 -10.62
C SER A 202 14.11 -7.88 -9.79
N GLN A 203 13.77 -6.63 -9.47
CA GLN A 203 14.61 -5.70 -8.71
C GLN A 203 14.11 -5.44 -7.29
N ARG A 204 13.03 -6.10 -6.87
CA ARG A 204 12.44 -5.96 -5.53
C ARG A 204 13.23 -6.77 -4.50
N SER A 205 13.56 -6.15 -3.36
CA SER A 205 14.16 -6.85 -2.22
C SER A 205 13.12 -7.68 -1.46
N ALA A 206 13.57 -8.51 -0.49
CA ALA A 206 12.64 -9.22 0.39
C ALA A 206 11.76 -8.25 1.20
N GLU A 207 12.31 -7.12 1.66
CA GLU A 207 11.51 -6.10 2.36
C GLU A 207 10.50 -5.43 1.43
N ASP A 208 10.86 -5.20 0.16
CA ASP A 208 9.94 -4.66 -0.84
C ASP A 208 8.73 -5.60 -1.05
N LEU A 209 9.00 -6.90 -1.15
CA LEU A 209 7.95 -7.92 -1.34
C LEU A 209 7.02 -8.00 -0.12
N GLU A 210 7.57 -7.89 1.08
CA GLU A 210 6.78 -7.89 2.32
C GLU A 210 5.81 -6.70 2.36
N VAL A 211 6.26 -5.50 1.97
CA VAL A 211 5.39 -4.31 1.91
C VAL A 211 4.23 -4.51 0.92
N ILE A 212 4.51 -5.06 -0.27
CA ILE A 212 3.44 -5.35 -1.25
C ILE A 212 2.49 -6.42 -0.71
N TYR A 213 3.02 -7.47 -0.08
CA TYR A 213 2.24 -8.57 0.47
C TYR A 213 1.28 -8.09 1.58
N GLU A 214 1.78 -7.29 2.51
CA GLU A 214 0.97 -6.70 3.60
C GLU A 214 -0.17 -5.85 3.04
N GLU A 215 0.08 -5.09 1.98
CA GLU A 215 -1.00 -4.34 1.32
C GLU A 215 -2.02 -5.25 0.66
N LEU A 216 -1.57 -6.32 0.01
CA LEU A 216 -2.41 -7.33 -0.64
C LEU A 216 -3.39 -8.00 0.34
N LEU A 217 -3.14 -7.97 1.65
CA LEU A 217 -4.09 -8.43 2.67
C LEU A 217 -5.36 -7.56 2.74
N HIS A 218 -5.26 -6.30 2.35
CA HIS A 218 -6.34 -5.30 2.44
C HIS A 218 -7.08 -5.13 1.11
N VAL A 219 -6.54 -5.63 0.00
CA VAL A 219 -7.15 -5.54 -1.33
C VAL A 219 -8.29 -6.56 -1.48
N LYS A 220 -9.52 -6.08 -1.69
CA LYS A 220 -10.72 -6.91 -1.86
C LYS A 220 -10.56 -7.99 -2.94
N ALA A 221 -10.00 -7.65 -4.10
CA ALA A 221 -9.71 -8.60 -5.17
C ALA A 221 -8.77 -9.74 -4.76
N ALA A 222 -7.88 -9.53 -3.78
CA ALA A 222 -6.94 -10.53 -3.29
C ALA A 222 -7.41 -11.23 -2.00
N ALA A 223 -8.53 -10.80 -1.41
CA ALA A 223 -9.02 -11.30 -0.12
C ALA A 223 -9.32 -12.82 -0.12
N HIS A 224 -9.71 -13.38 -1.26
CA HIS A 224 -10.02 -14.80 -1.42
C HIS A 224 -8.80 -15.68 -1.77
N LEU A 225 -7.64 -15.06 -2.01
CA LEU A 225 -6.41 -15.77 -2.38
C LEU A 225 -5.68 -16.28 -1.14
N SER A 226 -5.00 -17.43 -1.25
CA SER A 226 -4.17 -17.96 -0.18
C SER A 226 -2.94 -17.07 0.07
N THR A 227 -2.32 -17.25 1.24
CA THR A 227 -1.04 -16.60 1.58
C THR A 227 0.05 -16.88 0.56
N SER A 228 0.19 -18.14 0.11
CA SER A 228 1.15 -18.55 -0.91
C SER A 228 0.93 -17.81 -2.24
N VAL A 229 -0.32 -17.71 -2.69
CA VAL A 229 -0.67 -16.96 -3.91
C VAL A 229 -0.37 -15.48 -3.77
N ARG A 230 -0.72 -14.84 -2.63
CA ARG A 230 -0.43 -13.40 -2.44
C ARG A 230 1.07 -13.10 -2.45
N LYS A 231 1.90 -13.98 -1.85
CA LYS A 231 3.37 -13.84 -1.90
C LYS A 231 3.91 -13.94 -3.33
N GLU A 232 3.44 -14.93 -4.10
CA GLU A 232 3.78 -15.07 -5.51
C GLU A 232 3.33 -13.84 -6.33
N LEU A 233 2.13 -13.32 -6.06
CA LEU A 233 1.64 -12.09 -6.69
C LEU A 233 2.51 -10.88 -6.36
N ALA A 234 2.89 -10.67 -5.10
CA ALA A 234 3.78 -9.57 -4.70
C ALA A 234 5.09 -9.58 -5.52
N ALA A 235 5.60 -10.77 -5.85
CA ALA A 235 6.81 -10.97 -6.64
C ALA A 235 6.65 -10.67 -8.14
N VAL A 236 5.43 -10.63 -8.70
CA VAL A 236 5.21 -10.45 -10.15
C VAL A 236 4.34 -9.25 -10.52
N LEU A 237 3.61 -8.65 -9.58
CA LEU A 237 2.69 -7.54 -9.88
C LEU A 237 3.42 -6.39 -10.58
N VAL A 238 2.85 -5.90 -11.67
CA VAL A 238 3.34 -4.76 -12.44
C VAL A 238 2.42 -3.58 -12.21
N PHE A 239 3.00 -2.42 -11.85
CA PHE A 239 2.25 -1.17 -11.76
C PHE A 239 2.03 -0.56 -13.14
N GLU A 240 0.79 -0.24 -13.48
CA GLU A 240 0.43 0.40 -14.74
C GLU A 240 -0.43 1.64 -14.46
N SER A 241 -0.02 2.80 -14.98
CA SER A 241 -0.73 4.06 -14.80
C SER A 241 -1.16 4.66 -16.13
N HIS A 242 -2.32 5.31 -16.11
CA HIS A 242 -2.93 5.94 -17.28
C HIS A 242 -3.47 7.31 -16.89
N ALA A 243 -3.00 8.35 -17.58
CA ALA A 243 -3.28 9.73 -17.20
C ALA A 243 -4.70 10.20 -17.56
N LYS A 244 -5.30 9.67 -18.63
CA LYS A 244 -6.51 10.26 -19.24
C LYS A 244 -7.73 9.35 -19.17
N ALA A 245 -8.85 9.91 -18.74
CA ALA A 245 -10.18 9.36 -18.90
C ALA A 245 -10.50 9.09 -20.37
N GLY A 246 -11.35 8.11 -20.63
CA GLY A 246 -11.70 7.68 -21.99
C GLY A 246 -10.65 6.81 -22.67
N THR A 247 -9.48 6.59 -22.06
CA THR A 247 -8.48 5.65 -22.58
C THR A 247 -9.05 4.24 -22.61
N VAL A 248 -8.96 3.57 -23.76
CA VAL A 248 -9.35 2.17 -23.92
C VAL A 248 -8.19 1.29 -23.48
N LEU A 249 -8.36 0.55 -22.38
CA LEU A 249 -7.32 -0.32 -21.84
C LEU A 249 -7.14 -1.59 -22.68
N PHE A 250 -8.27 -2.19 -23.09
CA PHE A 250 -8.34 -3.22 -24.13
C PHE A 250 -9.76 -3.30 -24.70
N SER A 251 -9.89 -3.88 -25.88
CA SER A 251 -11.16 -4.03 -26.59
C SER A 251 -11.70 -5.46 -26.55
N GLN A 252 -13.02 -5.58 -26.62
CA GLN A 252 -13.68 -6.87 -26.81
C GLN A 252 -13.16 -7.53 -28.10
N GLY A 253 -12.83 -8.82 -28.03
CA GLY A 253 -12.23 -9.58 -29.13
C GLY A 253 -10.70 -9.60 -29.13
N ASP A 254 -10.04 -8.74 -28.34
CA ASP A 254 -8.58 -8.77 -28.22
C ASP A 254 -8.11 -10.07 -27.54
N LYS A 255 -6.85 -10.44 -27.77
CA LYS A 255 -6.22 -11.54 -27.04
C LYS A 255 -6.09 -11.18 -25.56
N GLY A 256 -6.49 -12.08 -24.66
CA GLY A 256 -6.25 -11.92 -23.23
C GLY A 256 -4.78 -12.08 -22.86
N THR A 257 -4.12 -10.99 -22.44
CA THR A 257 -2.68 -11.00 -22.08
C THR A 257 -2.41 -10.76 -20.60
N SER A 258 -3.33 -10.13 -19.88
CA SER A 258 -3.11 -9.75 -18.47
C SER A 258 -4.41 -9.73 -17.66
N TRP A 259 -4.28 -9.88 -16.34
CA TRP A 259 -5.31 -9.64 -15.32
C TRP A 259 -5.00 -8.34 -14.60
N TYR A 260 -6.03 -7.59 -14.20
CA TYR A 260 -5.91 -6.26 -13.64
C TYR A 260 -6.70 -6.13 -12.35
N ILE A 261 -6.10 -5.47 -11.36
CA ILE A 261 -6.76 -4.97 -10.14
C ILE A 261 -6.73 -3.45 -10.20
N ILE A 262 -7.85 -2.79 -9.92
CA ILE A 262 -7.95 -1.33 -9.88
C ILE A 262 -7.34 -0.85 -8.56
N TRP A 263 -6.17 -0.22 -8.66
CA TRP A 263 -5.49 0.38 -7.52
C TRP A 263 -6.05 1.77 -7.21
N LYS A 264 -6.22 2.58 -8.26
CA LYS A 264 -6.79 3.92 -8.18
C LYS A 264 -7.73 4.18 -9.36
N GLY A 265 -8.87 4.77 -9.06
CA GLY A 265 -9.84 5.26 -10.01
C GLY A 265 -10.91 4.25 -10.42
N SER A 266 -11.48 4.43 -11.62
CA SER A 266 -12.63 3.64 -12.05
C SER A 266 -12.67 3.41 -13.56
N VAL A 267 -13.31 2.31 -13.97
CA VAL A 267 -13.43 1.91 -15.38
C VAL A 267 -14.85 1.47 -15.73
N ASN A 268 -15.24 1.70 -16.97
CA ASN A 268 -16.48 1.20 -17.57
C ASN A 268 -16.21 -0.13 -18.29
N VAL A 269 -17.12 -1.09 -18.11
CA VAL A 269 -17.13 -2.37 -18.81
C VAL A 269 -18.21 -2.33 -19.90
N ILE A 270 -17.79 -2.43 -21.16
CA ILE A 270 -18.68 -2.27 -22.32
C ILE A 270 -18.69 -3.56 -23.15
N THR A 271 -19.86 -4.00 -23.61
CA THR A 271 -19.98 -5.16 -24.51
C THR A 271 -20.80 -4.83 -25.74
N HIS A 272 -20.42 -5.41 -26.88
CA HIS A 272 -21.16 -5.31 -28.13
C HIS A 272 -22.59 -5.82 -27.96
N GLY A 273 -23.56 -5.03 -28.38
CA GLY A 273 -24.99 -5.34 -28.28
C GLY A 273 -25.65 -5.02 -26.93
N LYS A 274 -24.89 -4.78 -25.85
CA LYS A 274 -25.44 -4.34 -24.56
C LYS A 274 -25.02 -2.94 -24.13
N GLY A 275 -23.95 -2.39 -24.71
CA GLY A 275 -23.41 -1.09 -24.29
C GLY A 275 -22.69 -1.19 -22.93
N LEU A 276 -22.87 -0.18 -22.08
CA LEU A 276 -22.31 -0.15 -20.73
C LEU A 276 -22.99 -1.22 -19.85
N VAL A 277 -22.22 -2.20 -19.40
CA VAL A 277 -22.69 -3.31 -18.56
C VAL A 277 -22.57 -2.99 -17.08
N THR A 278 -21.42 -2.48 -16.66
CA THR A 278 -21.15 -2.07 -15.27
C THR A 278 -19.98 -1.10 -15.22
N THR A 279 -19.81 -0.45 -14.07
CA THR A 279 -18.61 0.30 -13.69
C THR A 279 -17.89 -0.47 -12.59
N LEU A 280 -16.56 -0.49 -12.64
CA LEU A 280 -15.71 -1.07 -11.61
C LEU A 280 -14.88 0.03 -10.94
N HIS A 281 -14.62 -0.15 -9.65
CA HIS A 281 -13.95 0.83 -8.79
C HIS A 281 -12.72 0.23 -8.08
N GLU A 282 -12.00 1.07 -7.34
CA GLU A 282 -10.85 0.69 -6.52
C GLU A 282 -11.09 -0.59 -5.70
N GLY A 283 -10.11 -1.48 -5.71
CA GLY A 283 -10.14 -2.78 -5.05
C GLY A 283 -10.85 -3.89 -5.84
N GLU A 284 -11.52 -3.57 -6.95
CA GLU A 284 -12.11 -4.57 -7.86
C GLU A 284 -11.14 -4.99 -8.97
N ASP A 285 -11.40 -6.14 -9.59
CA ASP A 285 -10.53 -6.72 -10.62
C ASP A 285 -11.29 -7.11 -11.89
N PHE A 286 -10.55 -7.27 -12.99
CA PHE A 286 -11.12 -7.68 -14.28
C PHE A 286 -10.09 -8.34 -15.20
N GLY A 287 -10.58 -9.04 -16.23
CA GLY A 287 -9.76 -9.61 -17.29
C GLY A 287 -9.23 -11.03 -17.05
N GLN A 288 -9.54 -11.65 -15.92
CA GLN A 288 -9.11 -13.03 -15.62
C GLN A 288 -9.67 -14.10 -16.57
N LEU A 289 -10.92 -13.95 -17.04
CA LEU A 289 -11.62 -14.96 -17.83
C LEU A 289 -10.88 -15.37 -19.12
N ALA A 290 -10.30 -14.38 -19.81
CA ALA A 290 -9.56 -14.60 -21.06
C ALA A 290 -8.23 -15.34 -20.84
N LEU A 291 -7.69 -15.31 -19.62
CA LEU A 291 -6.45 -16.01 -19.28
C LEU A 291 -6.71 -17.50 -19.04
N VAL A 292 -7.78 -17.81 -18.31
CA VAL A 292 -8.15 -19.18 -17.91
C VAL A 292 -8.63 -19.99 -19.11
N ASN A 293 -9.47 -19.41 -19.97
CA ASN A 293 -10.11 -20.13 -21.07
C ASN A 293 -9.37 -20.03 -22.41
N ASP A 294 -8.22 -19.34 -22.44
CA ASP A 294 -7.50 -18.95 -23.67
C ASP A 294 -8.44 -18.34 -24.76
N ALA A 295 -9.43 -17.57 -24.30
CA ALA A 295 -10.47 -16.98 -25.13
C ALA A 295 -10.21 -15.48 -25.36
N PRO A 296 -10.77 -14.87 -26.43
CA PRO A 296 -10.77 -13.43 -26.61
C PRO A 296 -11.42 -12.67 -25.45
N ARG A 297 -11.08 -11.39 -25.27
CA ARG A 297 -11.72 -10.50 -24.29
C ARG A 297 -13.22 -10.43 -24.55
N ALA A 298 -14.03 -10.67 -23.51
CA ALA A 298 -15.49 -10.65 -23.60
C ALA A 298 -16.09 -9.24 -23.57
N ALA A 299 -15.31 -8.22 -23.19
CA ALA A 299 -15.73 -6.83 -23.03
C ALA A 299 -14.57 -5.87 -23.34
N THR A 300 -14.91 -4.62 -23.65
CA THR A 300 -14.01 -3.47 -23.75
C THR A 300 -13.94 -2.76 -22.40
N ILE A 301 -12.75 -2.37 -21.97
CA ILE A 301 -12.53 -1.62 -20.72
C ILE A 301 -12.09 -0.21 -21.07
N ILE A 302 -12.80 0.79 -20.54
CA ILE A 302 -12.52 2.21 -20.79
C ILE A 302 -12.39 2.94 -19.45
N LEU A 303 -11.33 3.71 -19.28
CA LEU A 303 -11.12 4.52 -18.09
C LEU A 303 -12.21 5.58 -17.95
N ARG A 304 -12.76 5.71 -16.75
CA ARG A 304 -13.83 6.66 -16.45
C ARG A 304 -13.30 8.00 -15.96
N GLU A 305 -12.12 8.01 -15.36
CA GLU A 305 -11.48 9.19 -14.76
C GLU A 305 -9.99 9.28 -15.12
N ASP A 306 -9.41 10.45 -14.90
CA ASP A 306 -7.99 10.70 -15.10
C ASP A 306 -7.16 10.02 -14.01
N ASN A 307 -5.88 9.77 -14.29
CA ASN A 307 -4.91 9.22 -13.35
C ASN A 307 -5.33 7.88 -12.70
N CYS A 308 -5.86 6.94 -13.50
CA CYS A 308 -6.14 5.59 -13.05
C CYS A 308 -4.85 4.78 -12.89
N HIS A 309 -4.76 4.00 -11.82
CA HIS A 309 -3.64 3.10 -11.54
C HIS A 309 -4.15 1.65 -11.43
N PHE A 310 -3.39 0.71 -11.97
CA PHE A 310 -3.72 -0.70 -11.96
C PHE A 310 -2.53 -1.53 -11.47
N LEU A 311 -2.83 -2.61 -10.76
CA LEU A 311 -1.89 -3.71 -10.57
C LEU A 311 -2.18 -4.78 -11.61
N ARG A 312 -1.19 -5.09 -12.44
CA ARG A 312 -1.30 -6.00 -13.57
C ARG A 312 -0.49 -7.26 -13.34
N VAL A 313 -1.08 -8.41 -13.65
CA VAL A 313 -0.40 -9.70 -13.70
C VAL A 313 -0.46 -10.22 -15.13
N ASP A 314 0.71 -10.49 -15.72
CA ASP A 314 0.78 -11.00 -17.08
C ASP A 314 0.42 -12.49 -17.15
N LYS A 315 -0.10 -12.92 -18.31
CA LYS A 315 -0.62 -14.28 -18.51
C LYS A 315 0.38 -15.37 -18.14
N GLN A 316 1.65 -15.16 -18.44
CA GLN A 316 2.70 -16.13 -18.15
C GLN A 316 2.84 -16.35 -16.64
N ASP A 317 2.94 -15.25 -15.88
CA ASP A 317 3.01 -15.31 -14.42
C ASP A 317 1.71 -15.83 -13.82
N PHE A 318 0.55 -15.39 -14.31
CA PHE A 318 -0.75 -15.88 -13.86
C PHE A 318 -0.87 -17.41 -13.99
N ILE A 319 -0.51 -17.97 -15.16
CA ILE A 319 -0.54 -19.42 -15.39
C ILE A 319 0.53 -20.13 -14.56
N ARG A 320 1.73 -19.55 -14.43
CA ARG A 320 2.81 -20.10 -13.61
C ARG A 320 2.35 -20.25 -12.16
N ILE A 321 1.80 -19.19 -11.57
CA ILE A 321 1.32 -19.19 -10.18
C ILE A 321 0.22 -20.25 -10.00
N LEU A 322 -0.74 -20.35 -10.93
CA LEU A 322 -1.77 -21.39 -10.86
C LEU A 322 -1.18 -22.82 -10.88
N LYS A 323 -0.17 -23.06 -11.75
CA LYS A 323 0.52 -24.35 -11.82
C LYS A 323 1.34 -24.62 -10.56
N ASP A 324 1.99 -23.61 -10.00
CA ASP A 324 2.80 -23.75 -8.79
C ASP A 324 1.90 -24.09 -7.59
N VAL A 325 0.72 -23.47 -7.49
CA VAL A 325 -0.30 -23.84 -6.49
C VAL A 325 -0.75 -25.28 -6.67
N GLU A 326 -1.05 -25.71 -7.89
CA GLU A 326 -1.47 -27.09 -8.16
C GLU A 326 -0.35 -28.10 -7.87
N ALA A 327 0.90 -27.79 -8.25
CA ALA A 327 2.05 -28.64 -8.00
C ALA A 327 2.41 -28.77 -6.52
N ASN A 328 2.15 -27.72 -5.74
CA ASN A 328 2.37 -27.70 -4.29
C ASN A 328 1.18 -28.23 -3.49
N THR A 329 0.05 -28.53 -4.14
CA THR A 329 -1.15 -29.07 -3.49
C THR A 329 -1.29 -30.57 -3.74
N VAL A 330 -1.38 -31.36 -2.68
CA VAL A 330 -1.71 -32.79 -2.76
C VAL A 330 -3.16 -32.98 -2.34
N ARG A 331 -3.95 -33.66 -3.17
CA ARG A 331 -5.35 -33.99 -2.88
C ARG A 331 -5.50 -35.51 -2.78
N LEU A 332 -5.89 -36.00 -1.61
CA LEU A 332 -6.35 -37.37 -1.43
C LEU A 332 -7.83 -37.42 -1.79
N GLU A 333 -8.20 -38.28 -2.73
CA GLU A 333 -9.59 -38.45 -3.15
C GLU A 333 -10.13 -39.84 -2.78
N GLU A 334 -11.33 -39.87 -2.22
CA GLU A 334 -12.10 -41.11 -2.02
C GLU A 334 -13.46 -40.95 -2.68
N HIS A 335 -13.86 -41.94 -3.48
CA HIS A 335 -15.14 -41.93 -4.22
C HIS A 335 -15.34 -40.67 -5.09
N GLY A 336 -14.25 -40.14 -5.67
CA GLY A 336 -14.28 -38.93 -6.51
C GLY A 336 -14.49 -37.63 -5.74
N LYS A 337 -14.27 -37.62 -4.42
CA LYS A 337 -14.30 -36.43 -3.57
C LYS A 337 -12.95 -36.26 -2.88
N ALA A 338 -12.43 -35.03 -2.89
CA ALA A 338 -11.26 -34.70 -2.09
C ALA A 338 -11.61 -34.82 -0.59
N VAL A 339 -10.92 -35.72 0.11
CA VAL A 339 -11.10 -36.00 1.54
C VAL A 339 -9.95 -35.46 2.40
N LEU A 340 -8.81 -35.12 1.78
CA LEU A 340 -7.70 -34.44 2.43
C LEU A 340 -6.96 -33.58 1.39
N VAL A 341 -6.67 -32.34 1.73
CA VAL A 341 -5.90 -31.40 0.91
C VAL A 341 -4.71 -30.94 1.73
N LEU A 342 -3.51 -31.14 1.20
CA LEU A 342 -2.25 -30.78 1.80
C LEU A 342 -1.54 -29.76 0.92
N GLU A 343 -0.85 -28.79 1.52
CA GLU A 343 0.05 -27.87 0.83
C GLU A 343 1.49 -28.17 1.26
N LYS A 344 2.41 -28.24 0.31
CA LYS A 344 3.83 -28.44 0.60
C LYS A 344 4.39 -27.19 1.30
N ALA A 345 4.95 -27.34 2.50
CA ALA A 345 5.59 -26.25 3.21
C ALA A 345 6.88 -25.82 2.48
N GLU A 346 7.14 -24.51 2.47
CA GLU A 346 8.38 -23.96 1.93
C GLU A 346 9.58 -24.49 2.74
N SER A 347 10.54 -25.13 2.06
CA SER A 347 11.78 -25.56 2.68
C SER A 347 12.62 -24.33 3.01
N THR A 348 12.66 -23.92 4.27
CA THR A 348 13.69 -23.00 4.74
C THR A 348 15.03 -23.72 4.62
N ASN A 349 15.95 -23.17 3.83
CA ASN A 349 17.31 -23.69 3.70
C ASN A 349 18.06 -23.55 5.04
N GLN A 350 17.86 -24.49 5.95
CA GLN A 350 18.79 -24.76 7.04
C GLN A 350 19.28 -26.19 6.86
N GLY A 351 20.59 -26.30 6.57
CA GLY A 351 21.24 -27.55 6.23
C GLY A 351 21.06 -28.60 7.31
N GLY A 352 20.42 -29.70 6.93
CA GLY A 352 20.28 -30.92 7.73
C GLY A 352 19.81 -32.05 6.82
N THR A 353 20.57 -33.13 6.76
CA THR A 353 20.26 -34.33 5.98
C THR A 353 18.96 -34.98 6.45
N GLY A 354 17.89 -34.79 5.68
CA GLY A 354 16.58 -35.41 5.93
C GLY A 354 15.50 -34.77 5.06
N ASN A 355 15.45 -35.15 3.78
CA ASN A 355 14.57 -34.56 2.77
C ASN A 355 13.11 -35.07 2.91
N ILE A 356 12.45 -34.78 4.03
CA ILE A 356 11.01 -34.97 4.17
C ILE A 356 10.37 -33.63 3.87
N SER A 357 9.71 -33.53 2.72
CA SER A 357 8.85 -32.38 2.41
C SER A 357 7.76 -32.33 3.49
N LYS A 358 7.82 -31.34 4.39
CA LYS A 358 6.78 -31.15 5.40
C LYS A 358 5.53 -30.64 4.67
N TYR A 359 4.43 -31.35 4.76
CA TYR A 359 3.15 -30.93 4.21
C TYR A 359 2.30 -30.35 5.35
N THR A 360 1.54 -29.30 5.06
CA THR A 360 0.59 -28.69 5.98
C THR A 360 -0.82 -29.07 5.56
N VAL A 361 -1.66 -29.44 6.52
CA VAL A 361 -3.08 -29.76 6.26
C VAL A 361 -3.86 -28.47 5.98
N MET A 362 -4.46 -28.38 4.79
CA MET A 362 -5.28 -27.23 4.38
C MET A 362 -6.78 -27.47 4.64
N SER A 363 -7.24 -28.69 4.36
CA SER A 363 -8.61 -29.12 4.66
C SER A 363 -8.71 -30.65 4.59
N GLY A 364 -9.74 -31.22 5.19
CA GLY A 364 -10.00 -32.66 5.11
C GLY A 364 -11.20 -33.07 5.96
N THR A 365 -11.59 -34.33 5.87
CA THR A 365 -12.57 -34.90 6.80
C THR A 365 -11.91 -35.12 8.16
N PRO A 366 -12.69 -35.05 9.27
CA PRO A 366 -12.16 -35.28 10.62
C PRO A 366 -11.31 -36.55 10.74
N GLU A 367 -11.77 -37.63 10.12
CA GLU A 367 -11.13 -38.94 10.13
C GLU A 367 -9.80 -38.92 9.37
N LYS A 368 -9.76 -38.28 8.19
CA LYS A 368 -8.53 -38.20 7.38
C LYS A 368 -7.48 -37.26 7.94
N ILE A 369 -7.91 -36.19 8.61
CA ILE A 369 -6.99 -35.31 9.35
C ILE A 369 -6.36 -36.09 10.50
N LEU A 370 -7.16 -36.86 11.27
CA LEU A 370 -6.66 -37.69 12.36
C LEU A 370 -5.71 -38.79 11.85
N GLU A 371 -6.09 -39.51 10.80
CA GLU A 371 -5.27 -40.56 10.17
C GLU A 371 -3.91 -39.99 9.74
N HIS A 372 -3.92 -38.89 8.98
CA HIS A 372 -2.69 -38.22 8.54
C HIS A 372 -1.81 -37.77 9.71
N LEU A 373 -2.41 -37.23 10.78
CA LEU A 373 -1.67 -36.81 11.97
C LEU A 373 -0.99 -38.01 12.64
N LEU A 374 -1.72 -39.11 12.84
CA LEU A 374 -1.16 -40.33 13.46
C LEU A 374 -0.04 -40.95 12.62
N GLU A 375 -0.12 -40.89 11.29
CA GLU A 375 0.93 -41.37 10.38
C GLU A 375 2.19 -40.50 10.37
N THR A 376 2.02 -39.18 10.54
CA THR A 376 3.11 -38.20 10.43
C THR A 376 3.80 -37.90 11.77
N VAL A 377 3.14 -38.17 12.90
CA VAL A 377 3.75 -38.05 14.23
C VAL A 377 4.85 -39.08 14.38
N LYS A 378 6.09 -38.59 14.30
CA LYS A 378 7.27 -39.36 14.72
C LYS A 378 7.41 -39.23 16.23
N LEU A 379 7.23 -40.35 16.94
CA LEU A 379 7.66 -40.45 18.33
C LEU A 379 9.18 -40.66 18.34
N ASP A 380 9.95 -39.60 18.14
CA ASP A 380 11.39 -39.69 18.36
C ASP A 380 11.63 -39.92 19.86
N THR A 381 12.20 -41.08 20.20
CA THR A 381 12.36 -41.64 21.56
C THR A 381 13.22 -40.81 22.52
N ASN A 382 13.62 -39.60 22.15
CA ASN A 382 14.35 -38.67 23.00
C ASN A 382 13.41 -37.50 23.31
N GLY A 383 12.68 -37.59 24.43
CA GLY A 383 11.62 -36.65 24.86
C GLY A 383 12.06 -35.22 25.20
N ASN A 384 12.86 -34.59 24.35
CA ASN A 384 13.32 -33.20 24.45
C ASN A 384 12.89 -32.32 23.26
N ASP A 385 12.26 -32.87 22.22
CA ASP A 385 11.80 -32.07 21.09
C ASP A 385 10.40 -31.49 21.32
N ALA A 386 10.21 -30.24 20.88
CA ALA A 386 8.94 -29.53 20.95
C ALA A 386 7.86 -30.32 20.19
N ILE A 387 6.66 -30.44 20.80
CA ILE A 387 5.47 -31.03 20.16
C ILE A 387 5.31 -30.44 18.76
N ASP A 388 5.14 -31.28 17.72
CA ASP A 388 4.94 -30.77 16.36
C ASP A 388 3.76 -29.78 16.37
N PRO A 389 3.93 -28.55 15.84
CA PRO A 389 2.86 -27.57 15.76
C PRO A 389 1.55 -28.13 15.21
N CYS A 390 1.59 -29.08 14.26
CA CYS A 390 0.39 -29.71 13.70
C CYS A 390 -0.40 -30.51 14.75
N VAL A 391 0.28 -31.18 15.69
CA VAL A 391 -0.35 -31.91 16.79
C VAL A 391 -0.96 -30.93 17.78
N SER A 392 -0.24 -29.85 18.10
CA SER A 392 -0.76 -28.79 18.96
C SER A 392 -2.03 -28.17 18.38
N ASP A 393 -2.00 -27.81 17.10
CA ASP A 393 -3.14 -27.21 16.40
C ASP A 393 -4.35 -28.14 16.39
N PHE A 394 -4.15 -29.44 16.10
CA PHE A 394 -5.21 -30.43 16.15
C PHE A 394 -5.79 -30.54 17.57
N LEU A 395 -4.97 -30.70 18.60
CA LEU A 395 -5.44 -30.84 19.99
C LEU A 395 -6.19 -29.59 20.49
N LEU A 396 -5.80 -28.40 20.04
CA LEU A 396 -6.49 -27.16 20.39
C LEU A 396 -7.84 -27.01 19.66
N THR A 397 -7.97 -27.56 18.45
CA THR A 397 -9.10 -27.27 17.56
C THR A 397 -10.04 -28.46 17.30
N HIS A 398 -9.67 -29.69 17.67
CA HIS A 398 -10.43 -30.90 17.32
C HIS A 398 -11.88 -30.82 17.77
N ARG A 399 -12.20 -30.17 18.90
CA ARG A 399 -13.59 -30.09 19.39
C ARG A 399 -14.54 -29.36 18.42
N VAL A 400 -14.01 -28.57 17.49
CA VAL A 400 -14.79 -27.84 16.48
C VAL A 400 -15.28 -28.78 15.37
N PHE A 401 -14.48 -29.77 14.97
CA PHE A 401 -14.75 -30.62 13.81
C PHE A 401 -14.80 -32.13 14.10
N MET A 402 -14.25 -32.56 15.24
CA MET A 402 -14.22 -33.93 15.76
C MET A 402 -14.40 -33.93 17.30
N PRO A 403 -15.63 -33.85 17.81
CA PRO A 403 -15.91 -33.89 19.25
C PRO A 403 -15.31 -35.13 19.91
N SER A 404 -15.03 -35.06 21.23
CA SER A 404 -14.43 -36.19 21.96
C SER A 404 -15.25 -37.50 21.87
N SER A 405 -16.57 -37.40 21.68
CA SER A 405 -17.44 -38.56 21.45
C SER A 405 -17.17 -39.29 20.13
N GLN A 406 -16.53 -38.64 19.16
CA GLN A 406 -16.10 -39.21 17.88
C GLN A 406 -14.59 -39.51 17.87
N LEU A 407 -13.78 -38.61 18.42
CA LEU A 407 -12.33 -38.77 18.49
C LEU A 407 -11.92 -39.99 19.33
N CYS A 408 -12.48 -40.17 20.52
CA CYS A 408 -12.08 -41.27 21.41
C CYS A 408 -12.36 -42.65 20.79
N PRO A 409 -13.54 -42.92 20.20
CA PRO A 409 -13.76 -44.17 19.45
C PRO A 409 -12.81 -44.34 18.25
N ALA A 410 -12.54 -43.28 17.49
CA ALA A 410 -11.64 -43.34 16.34
C ALA A 410 -10.19 -43.69 16.75
N LEU A 411 -9.70 -43.11 17.85
CA LEU A 411 -8.41 -43.47 18.43
C LEU A 411 -8.39 -44.91 18.94
N GLN A 412 -9.47 -45.37 19.56
CA GLN A 412 -9.59 -46.74 20.07
C GLN A 412 -9.60 -47.79 18.94
N GLN A 413 -10.09 -47.44 17.74
CA GLN A 413 -9.99 -48.29 16.56
C GLN A 413 -8.56 -48.40 16.02
N GLN A 414 -7.78 -47.31 16.08
CA GLN A 414 -6.37 -47.28 15.68
C GLN A 414 -5.46 -47.99 16.68
N TYR A 415 -5.81 -47.97 17.98
CA TYR A 415 -5.08 -48.64 19.06
C TYR A 415 -6.00 -49.56 19.87
N PRO A 416 -6.36 -50.75 19.33
CA PRO A 416 -7.11 -51.74 20.09
C PRO A 416 -6.26 -52.24 21.27
N LEU A 417 -6.85 -52.20 22.47
CA LEU A 417 -6.23 -52.64 23.73
C LEU A 417 -5.93 -54.13 23.77
#